data_AF-A0A951JPW4-F1
#
_entry.id   AF-A0A951JPW4-F1
#
_cell.length_a   1.000
_cell.length_b   1.000
_cell.length_c   1.000
_cell.angle_alpha   90.00
_cell.angle_beta   90.00
_cell.angle_gamma   90.00
#
_symmetry.space_group_name_H-M   'P 1'
#
loop_
_entity.id
_entity.type
_entity.pdbx_description
1 polymer ?
#
loop_
_entity_poly.entity_id
_entity_poly.type
_entity_poly.pdbx_seq_one_letter_code
_entity_poly.pdbx_strand_id
1 'polypeptide(L)'
;NFFRYMRARFDLDGLDSYATVADDPDRSVPNPAKRAARRRVHQLKATVASGEATLGRHRDQPALADGLAELEATLDEVRAQLAAAEHAAADVPARVPLADVSPEARLLHGEHKRLVDAIRMATYNAESALARDLVPSYARARDEARSLLRAAFQLPGDLRVADRKLHVTLNPASAPRRTRAIAALCQVLTDTHTLYPGTDLELVYAIKTRPDSA
;
A
#
# COMPACT_ATOMS: atom_id res chain seq x y z
N ASN A 1 0.06 6.22 11.31
CA ASN A 1 0.97 5.14 10.92
C ASN A 1 1.73 5.55 9.65
N PHE A 2 3.04 5.27 9.58
CA PHE A 2 3.97 5.53 8.48
C PHE A 2 3.40 5.15 7.09
N PHE A 3 3.00 3.89 6.91
CA PHE A 3 2.61 3.36 5.59
C PHE A 3 1.42 4.09 4.99
N ARG A 4 0.40 4.42 5.81
CA ARG A 4 -0.76 5.18 5.35
C ARG A 4 -0.37 6.57 4.82
N TYR A 5 0.56 7.25 5.50
CA TYR A 5 1.00 8.57 5.07
C TYR A 5 1.86 8.50 3.82
N MET A 6 2.80 7.55 3.78
CA MET A 6 3.68 7.32 2.64
C MET A 6 2.92 6.99 1.36
N ARG A 7 1.91 6.10 1.43
CA ARG A 7 1.04 5.81 0.28
C ARG A 7 0.30 7.06 -0.20
N ALA A 8 -0.30 7.82 0.73
CA ALA A 8 -1.12 8.96 0.38
C ALA A 8 -0.33 10.19 -0.10
N ARG A 9 0.95 10.33 0.26
CA ARG A 9 1.73 11.57 0.06
C ARG A 9 3.03 11.38 -0.71
N PHE A 10 3.57 10.17 -0.76
CA PHE A 10 4.83 9.85 -1.43
C PHE A 10 4.67 8.76 -2.49
N ASP A 11 3.44 8.29 -2.75
CA ASP A 11 3.14 7.25 -3.75
C ASP A 11 3.96 5.96 -3.53
N LEU A 12 4.07 5.53 -2.28
CA LEU A 12 4.90 4.37 -1.91
C LEU A 12 4.51 3.07 -2.63
N ASP A 13 3.25 2.91 -3.02
CA ASP A 13 2.80 1.70 -3.75
C ASP A 13 2.71 1.94 -5.27
N GLY A 14 3.14 3.11 -5.75
CA GLY A 14 3.13 3.49 -7.15
C GLY A 14 4.08 2.65 -8.01
N LEU A 15 3.78 2.60 -9.30
CA LEU A 15 4.62 1.92 -10.29
C LEU A 15 5.69 2.88 -10.81
N ASP A 16 6.94 2.66 -10.41
CA ASP A 16 8.07 3.53 -10.80
C ASP A 16 8.68 3.18 -12.16
N SER A 17 8.42 1.97 -12.65
CA SER A 17 8.96 1.50 -13.91
C SER A 17 8.11 0.36 -14.49
N TYR A 18 8.02 0.33 -15.82
CA TYR A 18 7.42 -0.78 -16.58
C TYR A 18 8.47 -1.81 -17.03
N ALA A 19 9.74 -1.61 -16.69
CA ALA A 19 10.77 -2.58 -17.00
C ALA A 19 10.46 -3.91 -16.31
N THR A 20 10.61 -5.01 -17.03
CA THR A 20 10.33 -6.35 -16.53
C THR A 20 11.50 -7.29 -16.79
N VAL A 21 11.56 -8.35 -15.99
CA VAL A 21 12.50 -9.47 -16.15
C VAL A 21 11.71 -10.78 -16.20
N ALA A 22 12.29 -11.82 -16.79
CA ALA A 22 11.72 -13.15 -16.68
C ALA A 22 11.66 -13.57 -15.21
N ASP A 23 10.55 -14.15 -14.79
CA ASP A 23 10.48 -14.86 -13.50
C ASP A 23 11.19 -16.22 -13.62
N ASP A 24 11.55 -16.80 -12.49
CA ASP A 24 12.16 -18.12 -12.41
C ASP A 24 11.10 -19.20 -12.76
N PRO A 25 11.27 -19.94 -13.88
CA PRO A 25 10.29 -20.93 -14.33
C PRO A 25 10.13 -22.10 -13.34
N ASP A 26 11.18 -22.42 -12.57
CA ASP A 26 11.20 -23.53 -11.62
C ASP A 26 10.67 -23.12 -10.24
N ARG A 27 10.38 -21.83 -10.05
CA ARG A 27 9.84 -21.29 -8.80
C ARG A 27 8.54 -22.01 -8.45
N SER A 28 8.55 -22.69 -7.31
CA SER A 28 7.36 -23.36 -6.80
C SER A 28 6.22 -22.35 -6.55
N VAL A 29 5.03 -22.62 -7.09
CA VAL A 29 3.81 -21.80 -6.91
C VAL A 29 2.59 -22.65 -6.53
N PRO A 30 1.56 -22.06 -5.87
CA PRO A 30 0.34 -22.80 -5.55
C PRO A 30 -0.36 -23.25 -6.82
N ASN A 31 -0.74 -24.52 -6.89
CA ASN A 31 -1.41 -25.06 -8.07
C ASN A 31 -2.87 -24.57 -8.15
N PRO A 32 -3.27 -23.79 -9.17
CA PRO A 32 -4.65 -23.36 -9.34
C PRO A 32 -5.63 -24.54 -9.50
N ALA A 33 -5.19 -25.66 -10.07
CA ALA A 33 -5.99 -26.88 -10.19
C ALA A 33 -6.33 -27.48 -8.81
N LYS A 34 -5.40 -27.44 -7.84
CA LYS A 34 -5.68 -27.88 -6.46
C LYS A 34 -6.76 -27.01 -5.82
N ARG A 35 -6.70 -25.69 -6.05
CA ARG A 35 -7.73 -24.75 -5.58
C ARG A 35 -9.10 -25.06 -6.22
N ALA A 36 -9.12 -25.35 -7.52
CA ALA A 36 -10.34 -25.74 -8.22
C ALA A 36 -10.93 -27.06 -7.69
N ALA A 37 -10.10 -28.10 -7.51
CA ALA A 37 -10.51 -29.39 -6.96
C ALA A 37 -11.09 -29.25 -5.55
N ARG A 38 -10.44 -28.47 -4.67
CA ARG A 38 -10.96 -28.16 -3.33
C ARG A 38 -12.32 -27.45 -3.36
N ARG A 39 -12.51 -26.50 -4.29
CA ARG A 39 -13.82 -25.83 -4.46
C ARG A 39 -14.89 -26.82 -4.87
N ARG A 40 -14.61 -27.75 -5.80
CA ARG A 40 -15.56 -28.78 -6.23
C ARG A 40 -15.98 -29.70 -5.08
N VAL A 41 -15.01 -30.18 -4.29
CA VAL A 41 -15.29 -30.98 -3.08
C VAL A 41 -16.17 -30.19 -2.10
N HIS A 42 -15.85 -28.92 -1.85
CA HIS A 42 -16.63 -28.09 -0.94
C HIS A 42 -18.07 -27.89 -1.42
N GLN A 43 -18.27 -27.64 -2.73
CA GLN A 43 -19.59 -27.55 -3.34
C GLN A 43 -20.38 -28.86 -3.17
N LEU A 44 -19.77 -30.00 -3.44
CA LEU A 44 -20.42 -31.31 -3.27
C LEU A 44 -20.79 -31.58 -1.82
N LYS A 45 -19.93 -31.25 -0.86
CA LYS A 45 -20.27 -31.36 0.58
C LYS A 45 -21.48 -30.52 0.95
N ALA A 46 -21.58 -29.30 0.43
CA ALA A 46 -22.74 -28.44 0.64
C ALA A 46 -24.00 -29.04 0.01
N THR A 47 -23.91 -29.61 -1.19
CA THR A 47 -25.03 -30.31 -1.85
C THR A 47 -25.49 -31.54 -1.05
N VAL A 48 -24.56 -32.38 -0.58
CA VAL A 48 -24.89 -33.54 0.27
C VAL A 48 -25.58 -33.08 1.56
N ALA A 49 -25.03 -32.10 2.27
CA ALA A 49 -25.63 -31.60 3.51
C ALA A 49 -27.04 -31.02 3.29
N SER A 50 -27.26 -30.30 2.19
CA SER A 50 -28.58 -29.78 1.83
C SER A 50 -29.56 -30.89 1.46
N GLY A 51 -29.10 -31.91 0.73
CA GLY A 51 -29.89 -33.09 0.40
C GLY A 51 -30.29 -33.89 1.65
N GLU A 52 -29.36 -34.13 2.57
CA GLU A 52 -29.61 -34.81 3.85
C GLU A 52 -30.63 -34.06 4.71
N ALA A 53 -30.50 -32.74 4.81
CA ALA A 53 -31.48 -31.91 5.52
C ALA A 53 -32.87 -31.98 4.88
N THR A 54 -32.95 -32.08 3.56
CA THR A 54 -34.22 -32.20 2.83
C THR A 54 -34.83 -33.58 3.04
N LEU A 55 -34.03 -34.64 2.93
CA LEU A 55 -34.45 -36.00 3.21
C LEU A 55 -34.99 -36.16 4.64
N GLY A 56 -34.31 -35.57 5.64
CA GLY A 56 -34.78 -35.55 7.02
C GLY A 56 -36.17 -34.94 7.16
N ARG A 57 -36.40 -33.76 6.55
CA ARG A 57 -37.73 -33.12 6.57
C ARG A 57 -38.82 -33.94 5.89
N HIS A 58 -38.50 -34.61 4.77
CA HIS A 58 -39.47 -35.45 4.06
C HIS A 58 -39.82 -36.72 4.84
N ARG A 59 -38.85 -37.33 5.55
CA ARG A 59 -39.10 -38.51 6.40
C ARG A 59 -40.06 -38.22 7.56
N ASP A 60 -40.07 -36.98 8.06
CA ASP A 60 -40.97 -36.54 9.12
C ASP A 60 -42.39 -36.20 8.62
N GLN A 61 -42.66 -36.28 7.30
CA GLN A 61 -43.93 -35.87 6.68
C GLN A 61 -44.55 -37.00 5.82
N PRO A 62 -45.60 -37.68 6.31
CA PRO A 62 -46.24 -38.80 5.59
C PRO A 62 -46.76 -38.46 4.19
N ALA A 63 -47.13 -37.19 3.97
CA ALA A 63 -47.63 -36.70 2.68
C ALA A 63 -46.55 -36.59 1.59
N LEU A 64 -45.27 -36.72 1.93
CA LEU A 64 -44.13 -36.59 1.01
C LEU A 64 -43.42 -37.94 0.74
N ALA A 65 -44.05 -39.06 1.10
CA ALA A 65 -43.47 -40.39 1.04
C ALA A 65 -43.13 -40.86 -0.40
N ASP A 66 -43.94 -40.49 -1.39
CA ASP A 66 -43.82 -40.99 -2.78
C ASP A 66 -42.53 -40.54 -3.49
N GLY A 67 -41.84 -39.49 -3.00
CA GLY A 67 -40.59 -38.97 -3.56
C GLY A 67 -39.32 -39.34 -2.78
N LEU A 68 -39.43 -40.10 -1.69
CA LEU A 68 -38.27 -40.40 -0.82
C LEU A 68 -37.22 -41.26 -1.53
N ALA A 69 -37.65 -42.29 -2.26
CA ALA A 69 -36.73 -43.22 -2.94
C ALA A 69 -35.91 -42.52 -4.04
N GLU A 70 -36.54 -41.61 -4.79
CA GLU A 70 -35.87 -40.81 -5.84
C GLU A 70 -34.87 -39.81 -5.23
N LEU A 71 -35.25 -39.17 -4.11
CA LEU A 71 -34.39 -38.26 -3.39
C LEU A 71 -33.18 -38.98 -2.77
N GLU A 72 -33.38 -40.18 -2.21
CA GLU A 72 -32.31 -41.04 -1.69
C GLU A 72 -31.35 -41.46 -2.82
N ALA A 73 -31.87 -41.93 -3.95
CA ALA A 73 -31.06 -42.30 -5.11
C ALA A 73 -30.22 -41.12 -5.63
N THR A 74 -30.82 -39.93 -5.71
CA THR A 74 -30.12 -38.70 -6.10
C THR A 74 -29.00 -38.34 -5.11
N LEU A 75 -29.27 -38.45 -3.81
CA LEU A 75 -28.30 -38.15 -2.77
C LEU A 75 -27.13 -39.13 -2.78
N ASP A 76 -27.39 -40.42 -3.01
CA ASP A 76 -26.35 -41.44 -3.14
C ASP A 76 -25.46 -41.22 -4.37
N GLU A 77 -26.03 -40.75 -5.49
CA GLU A 77 -25.25 -40.34 -6.65
C GLU A 77 -24.31 -39.17 -6.29
N VAL A 78 -24.82 -38.13 -5.62
CA VAL A 78 -24.01 -36.97 -5.22
C VAL A 78 -22.92 -37.37 -4.21
N ARG A 79 -23.19 -38.32 -3.30
CA ARG A 79 -22.18 -38.88 -2.38
C ARG A 79 -21.10 -39.64 -3.14
N ALA A 80 -21.45 -40.44 -4.14
CA ALA A 80 -20.48 -41.10 -5.00
C ALA A 80 -19.61 -40.08 -5.76
N GLN A 81 -20.22 -39.02 -6.30
CA GLN A 81 -19.50 -37.92 -6.93
C GLN A 81 -18.57 -37.20 -5.94
N LEU A 82 -18.99 -37.01 -4.68
CA LEU A 82 -18.16 -36.43 -3.62
C LEU A 82 -16.94 -37.30 -3.34
N ALA A 83 -17.12 -38.60 -3.13
CA ALA A 83 -16.03 -39.53 -2.89
C ALA A 83 -15.02 -39.53 -4.06
N ALA A 84 -15.51 -39.59 -5.29
CA ALA A 84 -14.67 -39.51 -6.49
C ALA A 84 -13.91 -38.18 -6.57
N ALA A 85 -14.58 -37.05 -6.27
CA ALA A 85 -13.96 -35.74 -6.26
C ALA A 85 -12.91 -35.58 -5.14
N GLU A 86 -13.11 -36.20 -3.97
CA GLU A 86 -12.13 -36.20 -2.89
C GLU A 86 -10.88 -36.99 -3.26
N HIS A 87 -11.03 -38.17 -3.89
CA HIS A 87 -9.91 -38.94 -4.42
C HIS A 87 -9.14 -38.17 -5.50
N ALA A 88 -9.85 -37.70 -6.53
CA ALA A 88 -9.22 -36.91 -7.59
C ALA A 88 -8.53 -35.65 -7.04
N ALA A 89 -9.14 -34.98 -6.05
CA ALA A 89 -8.54 -33.82 -5.40
C ALA A 89 -7.27 -34.18 -4.63
N ALA A 90 -7.16 -35.38 -4.04
CA ALA A 90 -5.97 -35.82 -3.32
C ALA A 90 -4.76 -35.92 -4.25
N ASP A 91 -4.95 -36.47 -5.45
CA ASP A 91 -3.90 -36.71 -6.45
C ASP A 91 -3.36 -35.43 -7.09
N VAL A 92 -4.15 -34.35 -7.07
CA VAL A 92 -3.67 -33.06 -7.60
C VAL A 92 -2.54 -32.52 -6.70
N PRO A 93 -1.34 -32.23 -7.24
CA PRO A 93 -0.24 -31.68 -6.46
C PRO A 93 -0.61 -30.28 -5.93
N ALA A 94 -0.24 -29.98 -4.69
CA ALA A 94 -0.54 -28.69 -4.08
C ALA A 94 0.29 -27.53 -4.67
N ARG A 95 1.48 -27.85 -5.19
CA ARG A 95 2.48 -26.93 -5.70
C ARG A 95 3.01 -27.46 -7.01
N VAL A 96 3.27 -26.57 -7.96
CA VAL A 96 3.85 -26.88 -9.28
C VAL A 96 4.89 -25.82 -9.63
N PRO A 97 5.83 -26.09 -10.56
CA PRO A 97 6.66 -25.06 -11.17
C PRO A 97 5.84 -23.91 -11.74
N LEU A 98 6.40 -22.71 -11.77
CA LEU A 98 5.74 -21.53 -12.31
C LEU A 98 5.45 -21.69 -13.80
N ALA A 99 6.36 -22.31 -14.54
CA ALA A 99 6.21 -22.54 -15.97
C ALA A 99 4.92 -23.29 -16.31
N ASP A 100 4.48 -24.23 -15.47
CA ASP A 100 3.24 -25.00 -15.68
C ASP A 100 1.97 -24.16 -15.54
N VAL A 101 2.06 -23.01 -14.85
CA VAL A 101 0.93 -22.12 -14.57
C VAL A 101 0.97 -20.87 -15.44
N SER A 102 2.17 -20.32 -15.67
CA SER A 102 2.41 -19.10 -16.43
C SER A 102 3.81 -19.15 -17.06
N PRO A 103 3.95 -19.75 -18.26
CA PRO A 103 5.23 -19.95 -18.93
C PRO A 103 5.99 -18.64 -19.22
N GLU A 104 5.26 -17.57 -19.51
CA GLU A 104 5.81 -16.25 -19.83
C GLU A 104 5.76 -15.28 -18.66
N ALA A 105 5.69 -15.79 -17.43
CA ALA A 105 5.64 -14.96 -16.23
C ALA A 105 6.80 -13.96 -16.20
N ARG A 106 6.45 -12.70 -15.94
CA ARG A 106 7.40 -11.59 -15.81
C ARG A 106 7.27 -10.96 -14.44
N LEU A 107 8.41 -10.58 -13.87
CA LEU A 107 8.47 -9.73 -12.67
C LEU A 107 8.81 -8.31 -13.07
N LEU A 108 8.31 -7.34 -12.31
CA LEU A 108 8.78 -5.96 -12.41
C LEU A 108 10.24 -5.88 -11.98
N HIS A 109 11.02 -5.08 -12.69
CA HIS A 109 12.42 -4.86 -12.38
C HIS A 109 12.55 -4.07 -11.06
N GLY A 110 12.92 -4.76 -9.99
CA GLY A 110 12.84 -4.21 -8.62
C GLY A 110 13.84 -3.11 -8.28
N GLU A 111 14.94 -2.96 -9.04
CA GLU A 111 16.01 -2.02 -8.69
C GLU A 111 15.56 -0.56 -8.71
N HIS A 112 14.80 -0.15 -9.74
CA HIS A 112 14.25 1.20 -9.81
C HIS A 112 13.31 1.48 -8.62
N LYS A 113 12.44 0.53 -8.29
CA LYS A 113 11.52 0.65 -7.15
C LYS A 113 12.26 0.86 -5.84
N ARG A 114 13.31 0.06 -5.60
CA ARG A 114 14.14 0.16 -4.39
C ARG A 114 14.81 1.52 -4.25
N LEU A 115 15.37 2.06 -5.35
CA LEU A 115 16.02 3.36 -5.35
C LEU A 115 15.02 4.48 -5.09
N VAL A 116 13.88 4.48 -5.77
CA VAL A 116 12.83 5.49 -5.57
C VAL A 116 12.26 5.41 -4.15
N ASP A 117 12.05 4.20 -3.62
CA ASP A 117 11.59 4.02 -2.24
C ASP A 117 12.58 4.52 -1.20
N ALA A 118 13.89 4.33 -1.42
CA ALA A 118 14.91 4.90 -0.55
C ALA A 118 14.80 6.44 -0.49
N ILE A 119 14.59 7.09 -1.64
CA ILE A 119 14.38 8.55 -1.74
C ILE A 119 13.09 8.97 -1.02
N ARG A 120 11.98 8.24 -1.24
CA ARG A 120 10.69 8.51 -0.55
C ARG A 120 10.85 8.41 0.96
N MET A 121 11.52 7.36 1.45
CA MET A 121 11.76 7.13 2.87
C MET A 121 12.67 8.21 3.48
N ALA A 122 13.74 8.60 2.78
CA ALA A 122 14.60 9.70 3.21
C ALA A 122 13.82 11.02 3.31
N THR A 123 13.01 11.33 2.29
CA THR A 123 12.17 12.53 2.28
C THR A 123 11.15 12.52 3.41
N TYR A 124 10.51 11.38 3.70
CA TYR A 124 9.60 11.25 4.84
C TYR A 124 10.29 11.48 6.18
N ASN A 125 11.50 10.95 6.35
CA ASN A 125 12.28 11.12 7.56
C ASN A 125 12.67 12.59 7.74
N ALA A 126 13.08 13.27 6.66
CA ALA A 126 13.35 14.70 6.66
C ALA A 126 12.09 15.52 7.01
N GLU A 127 10.94 15.28 6.35
CA GLU A 127 9.67 15.95 6.68
C GLU A 127 9.28 15.71 8.15
N SER A 128 9.51 14.50 8.66
CA SER A 128 9.22 14.17 10.05
C SER A 128 10.17 14.85 11.04
N ALA A 129 11.42 15.11 10.67
CA ALA A 129 12.35 15.91 11.45
C ALA A 129 11.90 17.38 11.50
N LEU A 130 11.65 17.98 10.33
CA LEU A 130 11.13 19.36 10.23
C LEU A 130 9.82 19.54 11.00
N ALA A 131 8.95 18.52 11.02
CA ALA A 131 7.70 18.57 11.76
C ALA A 131 7.91 18.62 13.28
N ARG A 132 8.99 18.00 13.79
CA ARG A 132 9.40 18.10 15.20
C ARG A 132 10.00 19.47 15.50
N ASP A 133 10.79 20.02 14.58
CA ASP A 133 11.41 21.34 14.74
C ASP A 133 10.37 22.48 14.77
N LEU A 134 9.17 22.25 14.22
CA LEU A 134 8.04 23.17 14.32
C LEU A 134 7.33 23.15 15.69
N VAL A 135 7.52 22.11 16.52
CA VAL A 135 6.77 21.96 17.78
C VAL A 135 6.99 23.13 18.75
N PRO A 136 8.21 23.65 18.96
CA PRO A 136 8.43 24.77 19.89
C PRO A 136 7.79 26.09 19.44
N SER A 137 7.66 26.31 18.13
CA SER A 137 7.28 27.60 17.54
C SER A 137 5.87 27.65 16.96
N TYR A 138 5.18 26.50 16.89
CA TYR A 138 3.84 26.40 16.33
C TYR A 138 2.90 25.61 17.25
N ALA A 139 2.04 26.32 17.99
CA ALA A 139 1.09 25.73 18.95
C ALA A 139 0.20 24.61 18.35
N ARG A 140 -0.06 24.65 17.04
CA ARG A 140 -0.88 23.67 16.32
C ARG A 140 -0.05 22.55 15.69
N ALA A 141 1.25 22.44 15.98
CA ALA A 141 2.16 21.49 15.34
C ALA A 141 1.69 20.04 15.45
N ARG A 142 1.07 19.65 16.58
CA ARG A 142 0.54 18.30 16.79
C ARG A 142 -0.43 17.85 15.69
N ASP A 143 -1.24 18.78 15.18
CA ASP A 143 -2.29 18.49 14.19
C ASP A 143 -1.93 18.99 12.79
N GLU A 144 -1.18 20.09 12.71
CA GLU A 144 -0.99 20.85 11.48
C GLU A 144 0.45 20.90 10.96
N ALA A 145 1.47 20.39 11.68
CA ALA A 145 2.88 20.56 11.27
C ALA A 145 3.14 20.06 9.84
N ARG A 146 2.72 18.84 9.51
CA ARG A 146 2.88 18.29 8.16
C ARG A 146 2.10 19.06 7.10
N SER A 147 0.91 19.54 7.45
CA SER A 147 0.11 20.37 6.53
C SER A 147 0.75 21.73 6.29
N LEU A 148 1.37 22.32 7.31
CA LEU A 148 2.14 23.55 7.20
C LEU A 148 3.39 23.34 6.34
N LEU A 149 4.16 22.27 6.57
CA LEU A 149 5.35 21.96 5.77
C LEU A 149 5.01 21.76 4.29
N ARG A 150 3.96 21.01 3.97
CA ARG A 150 3.52 20.84 2.57
C ARG A 150 3.14 22.17 1.93
N ALA A 151 2.48 23.06 2.67
CA ALA A 151 2.20 24.40 2.18
C ALA A 151 3.50 25.22 1.99
N ALA A 152 4.44 25.10 2.92
CA ALA A 152 5.73 25.80 2.87
C ALA A 152 6.58 25.38 1.67
N PHE A 153 6.62 24.09 1.33
CA PHE A 153 7.34 23.57 0.16
C PHE A 153 6.78 24.06 -1.18
N GLN A 154 5.57 24.62 -1.18
CA GLN A 154 4.91 25.19 -2.36
C GLN A 154 4.92 26.71 -2.36
N LEU A 155 5.51 27.35 -1.34
CA LEU A 155 5.63 28.81 -1.32
C LEU A 155 6.62 29.24 -2.41
N PRO A 156 6.25 30.21 -3.26
CA PRO A 156 7.22 30.87 -4.11
C PRO A 156 8.27 31.58 -3.26
N GLY A 157 9.44 31.82 -3.81
CA GLY A 157 10.52 32.51 -3.13
C GLY A 157 11.62 32.93 -4.09
N ASP A 158 12.59 33.64 -3.56
CA ASP A 158 13.75 34.11 -4.30
C ASP A 158 14.98 33.29 -3.93
N LEU A 159 15.82 33.00 -4.93
CA LEU A 159 17.13 32.40 -4.74
C LEU A 159 18.20 33.43 -5.13
N ARG A 160 19.14 33.69 -4.21
CA ARG A 160 20.24 34.63 -4.46
C ARG A 160 21.54 34.07 -3.92
N VAL A 161 22.58 34.05 -4.76
CA VAL A 161 23.94 33.71 -4.33
C VAL A 161 24.70 34.99 -4.02
N ALA A 162 25.29 35.06 -2.83
CA ALA A 162 26.21 36.12 -2.43
C ALA A 162 27.10 35.64 -1.28
N ASP A 163 28.33 36.16 -1.20
CA ASP A 163 29.23 35.92 -0.05
C ASP A 163 29.41 34.43 0.32
N ARG A 164 29.54 33.55 -0.70
CA ARG A 164 29.60 32.08 -0.55
C ARG A 164 28.37 31.47 0.15
N LYS A 165 27.22 32.14 0.06
CA LYS A 165 25.94 31.71 0.62
C LYS A 165 24.88 31.62 -0.45
N LEU A 166 24.04 30.59 -0.38
CA LEU A 166 22.81 30.48 -1.14
C LEU A 166 21.65 30.91 -0.24
N HIS A 167 21.14 32.12 -0.48
CA HIS A 167 20.00 32.66 0.23
C HIS A 167 18.71 32.14 -0.41
N VAL A 168 17.88 31.49 0.40
CA VAL A 168 16.55 31.00 0.06
C VAL A 168 15.53 31.81 0.83
N THR A 169 14.85 32.74 0.15
CA THR A 169 13.88 33.65 0.79
C THR A 169 12.47 33.34 0.34
N LEU A 170 11.68 32.68 1.19
CA LEU A 170 10.29 32.32 0.90
C LEU A 170 9.36 33.54 0.96
N ASN A 171 8.30 33.54 0.16
CA ASN A 171 7.19 34.48 0.32
C ASN A 171 6.35 34.14 1.57
N PRO A 172 5.61 35.12 2.12
CA PRO A 172 4.84 34.88 3.33
C PRO A 172 3.72 33.87 3.11
N ALA A 173 3.44 33.03 4.11
CA ALA A 173 2.32 32.09 4.07
C ALA A 173 0.95 32.80 4.16
N SER A 174 -0.12 32.05 3.91
CA SER A 174 -1.50 32.58 3.88
C SER A 174 -1.99 33.22 5.18
N ALA A 175 -1.34 32.94 6.32
CA ALA A 175 -1.69 33.50 7.63
C ALA A 175 -0.43 33.92 8.41
N PRO A 176 -0.45 35.05 9.15
CA PRO A 176 0.72 35.53 9.90
C PRO A 176 1.31 34.50 10.86
N ARG A 177 0.46 33.73 11.56
CA ARG A 177 0.90 32.65 12.45
C ARG A 177 1.73 31.57 11.74
N ARG A 178 1.41 31.28 10.48
CA ARG A 178 2.11 30.29 9.66
C ARG A 178 3.45 30.86 9.19
N THR A 179 3.47 32.12 8.78
CA THR A 179 4.72 32.83 8.44
C THR A 179 5.68 32.86 9.64
N ARG A 180 5.21 33.17 10.84
CA ARG A 180 6.04 33.15 12.06
C ARG A 180 6.61 31.77 12.37
N ALA A 181 5.81 30.72 12.25
CA ALA A 181 6.27 29.35 12.45
C ALA A 181 7.33 28.93 11.41
N ILE A 182 7.12 29.27 10.14
CA ILE A 182 8.11 29.00 9.08
C ILE A 182 9.37 29.83 9.29
N ALA A 183 9.26 31.09 9.74
CA ALA A 183 10.42 31.92 10.07
C ALA A 183 11.30 31.28 11.15
N ALA A 184 10.68 30.76 12.21
CA ALA A 184 11.40 30.03 13.25
C ALA A 184 12.08 28.76 12.70
N LEU A 185 11.41 28.02 11.81
CA LEU A 185 12.02 26.87 11.14
C LEU A 185 13.18 27.27 10.23
N CYS A 186 13.08 28.37 9.49
CA CYS A 186 14.17 28.91 8.67
C CYS A 186 15.40 29.25 9.53
N GLN A 187 15.20 29.78 10.74
CA GLN A 187 16.30 30.02 11.67
C GLN A 187 16.97 28.72 12.08
N VAL A 188 16.19 27.73 12.53
CA VAL A 188 16.72 26.39 12.89
C VAL A 188 17.53 25.79 11.75
N LEU A 189 17.04 25.89 10.50
CA LEU A 189 17.76 25.37 9.34
C LEU A 189 19.02 26.16 9.02
N THR A 190 19.00 27.48 9.16
CA THR A 190 20.18 28.33 8.94
C THR A 190 21.27 28.04 9.96
N ASP A 191 20.89 27.81 11.22
CA ASP A 191 21.83 27.51 12.32
C ASP A 191 22.53 26.15 12.18
N THR A 192 22.09 25.30 11.24
CA THR A 192 22.80 24.05 10.91
C THR A 192 24.08 24.26 10.12
N HIS A 193 24.29 25.46 9.54
CA HIS A 193 25.40 25.77 8.63
C HIS A 193 25.54 24.73 7.48
N THR A 194 24.40 24.22 7.00
CA THR A 194 24.39 23.18 5.95
C THR A 194 24.92 23.72 4.63
N LEU A 195 25.82 22.98 4.00
CA LEU A 195 26.31 23.29 2.65
C LEU A 195 25.38 22.71 1.59
N TYR A 196 25.15 23.47 0.51
CA TYR A 196 24.39 22.99 -0.64
C TYR A 196 25.16 21.87 -1.35
N PRO A 197 24.54 20.69 -1.59
CA PRO A 197 25.24 19.53 -2.14
C PRO A 197 26.00 19.83 -3.43
N GLY A 198 27.27 19.39 -3.50
CA GLY A 198 28.14 19.59 -4.66
C GLY A 198 28.74 20.99 -4.79
N THR A 199 28.61 21.85 -3.77
CA THR A 199 29.18 23.20 -3.75
C THR A 199 29.72 23.55 -2.36
N ASP A 200 30.42 24.69 -2.26
CA ASP A 200 30.80 25.27 -0.97
C ASP A 200 29.84 26.37 -0.48
N LEU A 201 28.62 26.43 -1.03
CA LEU A 201 27.65 27.46 -0.66
C LEU A 201 26.91 27.08 0.63
N GLU A 202 27.01 27.89 1.67
CA GLU A 202 26.22 27.71 2.89
C GLU A 202 24.76 28.14 2.64
N LEU A 203 23.81 27.31 3.05
CA LEU A 203 22.38 27.57 2.91
C LEU A 203 21.88 28.51 4.01
N VAL A 204 21.30 29.63 3.58
CA VAL A 204 20.67 30.60 4.49
C VAL A 204 19.20 30.73 4.14
N TYR A 205 18.33 30.40 5.09
CA TYR A 205 16.89 30.40 4.89
C TYR A 205 16.24 31.62 5.54
N ALA A 206 15.30 32.23 4.84
CA ALA A 206 14.47 33.30 5.37
C ALA A 206 13.06 33.22 4.81
N ILE A 207 12.14 33.93 5.43
CA ILE A 207 10.79 34.18 4.90
C ILE A 207 10.48 35.67 5.01
N LYS A 208 9.88 36.24 3.97
CA LYS A 208 9.46 37.64 3.97
C LYS A 208 8.38 37.85 5.04
N THR A 209 8.38 39.02 5.65
CA THR A 209 7.28 39.45 6.52
C THR A 209 6.09 39.87 5.65
N ARG A 210 4.86 39.66 6.15
CA ARG A 210 3.71 40.35 5.57
C ARG A 210 3.78 41.82 6.01
N PRO A 211 3.47 42.78 5.14
CA PRO A 211 3.08 44.09 5.64
C PRO A 211 1.85 43.91 6.54
N ASP A 212 1.86 44.52 7.71
CA ASP A 212 0.68 44.52 8.60
C ASP A 212 -0.48 45.15 7.83
N SER A 213 -1.55 44.37 7.63
CA SER A 213 -2.81 44.91 7.14
C SER A 213 -3.35 45.83 8.22
N ALA A 214 -3.25 47.14 7.98
CA ALA A 214 -3.88 48.20 8.78
C ALA A 214 -5.41 48.02 8.85
#